data_AF-A0A4Q1AWD6-F1
#
_entry.id   AF-A0A4Q1AWD6-F1
#
_cell.length_a   1.000
_cell.length_b   1.000
_cell.length_c   1.000
_cell.angle_alpha   90.00
_cell.angle_beta   90.00
_cell.angle_gamma   90.00
#
_symmetry.space_group_name_H-M   'P 1'
#
loop_
_entity.id
_entity.type
_entity.pdbx_description
1 polymer ?
#
loop_
_entity_poly.entity_id
_entity_poly.type
_entity_poly.pdbx_seq_one_letter_code
_entity_poly.pdbx_strand_id
1 'polypeptide(L)'
;MKKILIGTVLSLCAIAHPVSYTIDLEVSYDKNTKIAEIKCSSNSRNKCGLYNIKLLDKDEKEILVKRFPFLKKSIKVKVKEEPKKLEFFLRKIPEHIYVKIFE
;
A
#
# COMPACT_ATOMS: atom_id res chain seq x y z
N MET A 1 7.43 -7.60 51.33
CA MET A 1 6.29 -7.03 50.59
C MET A 1 6.61 -6.58 49.15
N LYS A 2 7.74 -7.00 48.52
CA LYS A 2 8.11 -6.60 47.14
C LYS A 2 7.72 -7.59 46.04
N LYS A 3 7.19 -8.77 46.38
CA LYS A 3 6.93 -9.87 45.41
C LYS A 3 5.56 -9.78 44.71
N ILE A 4 4.64 -8.96 45.22
CA ILE A 4 3.30 -8.80 44.64
C ILE A 4 3.32 -7.87 43.41
N LEU A 5 4.27 -6.92 43.36
CA LEU A 5 4.37 -5.95 42.27
C LEU A 5 4.76 -6.57 40.91
N ILE A 6 5.45 -7.71 40.93
CA ILE A 6 5.95 -8.36 39.69
C ILE A 6 4.80 -9.10 38.98
N GLY A 7 3.85 -9.66 39.73
CA GLY A 7 2.70 -10.36 39.17
C GLY A 7 1.71 -9.42 38.44
N THR A 8 1.54 -8.20 38.93
CA THR A 8 0.65 -7.21 38.30
C THR A 8 1.22 -6.63 37.01
N VAL A 9 2.54 -6.52 36.86
CA VAL A 9 3.17 -6.04 35.61
C VAL A 9 3.08 -7.08 34.49
N LEU A 10 3.22 -8.36 34.80
CA LEU A 10 3.11 -9.45 33.81
C LEU A 10 1.69 -9.61 33.23
N SER A 11 0.66 -9.35 34.04
CA SER A 11 -0.74 -9.44 33.57
C SER A 11 -1.15 -8.28 32.65
N LEU A 12 -0.46 -7.14 32.69
CA LEU A 12 -0.75 -5.98 31.83
C LEU A 12 -0.18 -6.14 30.41
N CYS A 13 0.84 -6.98 30.21
CA CYS A 13 1.40 -7.27 28.89
C CYS A 13 0.57 -8.25 28.06
N ALA A 14 -0.40 -8.95 28.67
CA ALA A 14 -1.16 -10.01 28.00
C ALA A 14 -2.28 -9.51 27.07
N ILE A 15 -2.53 -8.19 27.03
CA ILE A 15 -3.61 -7.57 26.26
C ILE A 15 -3.03 -6.73 25.10
N ALA A 16 -2.02 -7.25 24.40
CA ALA A 16 -1.62 -6.70 23.11
C ALA A 16 -2.58 -7.23 22.05
N HIS A 17 -3.65 -6.48 21.76
CA HIS A 17 -4.52 -6.82 20.64
C HIS A 17 -3.74 -6.64 19.32
N PRO A 18 -3.73 -7.63 18.43
CA PRO A 18 -3.16 -7.45 17.11
C PRO A 18 -3.90 -6.30 16.41
N VAL A 19 -3.17 -5.24 16.07
CA VAL A 19 -3.73 -4.12 15.32
C VAL A 19 -3.92 -4.58 13.89
N SER A 20 -5.13 -5.04 13.57
CA SER A 20 -5.53 -5.32 12.20
C SER A 20 -5.70 -3.98 11.47
N TYR A 21 -5.00 -3.83 10.36
CA TYR A 21 -5.24 -2.74 9.42
C TYR A 21 -5.53 -3.32 8.05
N THR A 22 -6.46 -2.70 7.35
CA THR A 22 -6.78 -3.01 5.97
C THR A 22 -6.15 -1.95 5.08
N ILE A 23 -5.63 -2.39 3.95
CA ILE A 23 -5.08 -1.54 2.91
C ILE A 23 -5.84 -1.90 1.65
N ASP A 24 -6.43 -0.89 1.05
CA ASP A 24 -7.15 -1.00 -0.20
C ASP A 24 -6.46 -0.15 -1.25
N LEU A 25 -6.36 -0.71 -2.45
CA LEU A 25 -5.88 0.01 -3.62
C LEU A 25 -6.91 -0.05 -4.71
N GLU A 26 -7.41 1.13 -4.99
CA GLU A 26 -8.28 1.41 -6.11
C GLU A 26 -7.42 1.91 -7.25
N VAL A 27 -7.55 1.25 -8.39
CA VAL A 27 -6.95 1.72 -9.64
C VAL A 27 -8.07 1.84 -10.64
N SER A 28 -8.13 2.99 -11.28
CA SER A 28 -9.08 3.26 -12.35
C SER A 28 -8.31 3.75 -13.56
N TYR A 29 -8.72 3.30 -14.75
CA TYR A 29 -8.15 3.73 -16.01
C TYR A 29 -9.24 4.30 -16.90
N ASP A 30 -9.04 5.53 -17.36
CA ASP A 30 -9.91 6.17 -18.33
C ASP A 30 -9.32 6.00 -19.74
N LYS A 31 -10.02 5.24 -20.59
CA LYS A 31 -9.62 4.97 -21.98
C LYS A 31 -9.60 6.21 -22.87
N ASN A 32 -10.45 7.20 -22.58
CA ASN A 32 -10.56 8.41 -23.39
C ASN A 32 -9.40 9.36 -23.08
N THR A 33 -9.15 9.62 -21.79
CA THR A 33 -8.09 10.53 -21.36
C THR A 33 -6.72 9.87 -21.25
N LYS A 34 -6.68 8.53 -21.27
CA LYS A 34 -5.49 7.70 -21.07
C LYS A 34 -4.82 7.95 -19.71
N ILE A 35 -5.63 8.19 -18.69
CA ILE A 35 -5.17 8.48 -17.32
C ILE A 35 -5.48 7.28 -16.44
N ALA A 36 -4.45 6.76 -15.79
CA ALA A 36 -4.60 5.85 -14.66
C ALA A 36 -4.56 6.66 -13.36
N GLU A 37 -5.61 6.54 -12.55
CA GLU A 37 -5.65 7.05 -11.18
C GLU A 37 -5.48 5.89 -10.21
N ILE A 38 -4.50 6.01 -9.32
CA ILE A 38 -4.20 5.02 -8.29
C ILE A 38 -4.41 5.69 -6.94
N LYS A 39 -5.26 5.11 -6.11
CA LYS A 39 -5.55 5.56 -4.75
C LYS A 39 -5.21 4.48 -3.75
N CYS A 40 -4.58 4.88 -2.65
CA CYS A 40 -4.27 4.05 -1.51
C CYS A 40 -5.16 4.51 -0.34
N SER A 41 -6.03 3.62 0.11
CA SER A 41 -6.90 3.80 1.26
C SER A 41 -6.52 2.83 2.38
N SER A 42 -6.54 3.28 3.63
CA SER A 42 -6.34 2.39 4.78
C SER A 42 -7.13 2.89 5.97
N ASN A 43 -7.62 1.97 6.79
CA ASN A 43 -8.21 2.28 8.10
C ASN A 43 -7.15 2.74 9.12
N SER A 44 -5.86 2.64 8.79
CA SER A 44 -4.76 3.13 9.63
C SER A 44 -4.11 4.37 9.00
N ARG A 45 -4.08 5.46 9.79
CA ARG A 45 -3.69 6.81 9.36
C ARG A 45 -2.32 6.91 8.68
N ASN A 46 -1.41 5.98 9.00
CA ASN A 46 -0.01 6.01 8.58
C ASN A 46 0.44 4.76 7.78
N LYS A 47 -0.49 3.87 7.38
CA LYS A 47 -0.13 2.61 6.70
C LYS A 47 -0.29 2.65 5.18
N CYS A 48 -1.00 3.65 4.64
CA CYS A 48 -1.13 3.84 3.20
C CYS A 48 -0.19 4.92 2.66
N GLY A 49 0.61 4.56 1.66
CA GLY A 49 1.49 5.50 0.98
C GLY A 49 2.15 4.91 -0.25
N LEU A 50 1.88 5.47 -1.43
CA LEU A 50 2.51 5.08 -2.68
C LEU A 50 3.92 5.65 -2.72
N TYR A 51 4.93 4.80 -2.46
CA TYR A 51 6.34 5.19 -2.57
C TYR A 51 6.89 4.97 -3.98
N ASN A 52 6.58 3.81 -4.54
CA ASN A 52 6.92 3.43 -5.91
C ASN A 52 5.74 2.65 -6.49
N ILE A 53 5.43 2.91 -7.76
CA ILE A 53 4.43 2.21 -8.53
C ILE A 53 5.06 1.67 -9.81
N LYS A 54 4.72 0.44 -10.15
CA LYS A 54 5.06 -0.20 -11.42
C LYS A 54 3.77 -0.71 -12.05
N LEU A 55 3.39 -0.12 -13.17
CA LEU A 55 2.27 -0.54 -13.99
C LEU A 55 2.76 -1.52 -15.05
N LEU A 56 2.06 -2.64 -15.15
CA LEU A 56 2.37 -3.73 -16.05
C LEU A 56 1.19 -3.99 -16.98
N ASP A 57 1.49 -4.41 -18.21
CA ASP A 57 0.51 -4.88 -19.18
C ASP A 57 0.11 -6.35 -18.91
N LYS A 58 -0.68 -6.92 -19.83
CA LYS A 58 -1.13 -8.32 -19.78
C LYS A 58 0.01 -9.35 -19.93
N ASP A 59 1.13 -8.96 -20.53
CA ASP A 59 2.29 -9.80 -20.80
C ASP A 59 3.38 -9.58 -19.73
N GLU A 60 3.02 -8.95 -18.61
CA GLU A 60 3.92 -8.51 -17.53
C GLU A 60 5.02 -7.53 -17.97
N LYS A 61 4.86 -6.86 -19.12
CA LYS A 61 5.79 -5.83 -19.57
C LYS A 61 5.52 -4.52 -18.86
N GLU A 62 6.60 -3.81 -18.58
CA GLU A 62 6.55 -2.53 -17.90
C GLU A 62 5.97 -1.44 -18.80
N ILE A 63 4.83 -0.87 -18.37
CA ILE A 63 4.23 0.31 -18.98
C ILE A 63 4.83 1.59 -18.36
N LEU A 64 4.96 1.60 -17.03
CA LEU A 64 5.44 2.76 -16.28
C LEU A 64 6.02 2.35 -14.93
N VAL A 65 7.20 2.85 -14.60
CA VAL A 65 7.71 2.90 -13.22
C VAL A 65 7.81 4.35 -12.76
N LYS A 66 7.29 4.64 -11.57
CA LYS A 66 7.38 5.97 -10.97
C LYS A 66 7.64 5.89 -9.47
N ARG A 67 8.75 6.48 -9.06
CA ARG A 67 9.14 6.65 -7.67
C ARG A 67 8.81 8.06 -7.19
N PHE A 68 8.34 8.16 -5.95
CA PHE A 68 8.02 9.43 -5.31
C PHE A 68 9.01 9.72 -4.17
N PRO A 69 9.43 10.99 -3.99
CA PRO A 69 10.28 11.36 -2.87
C PRO A 69 9.57 11.22 -1.52
N PHE A 70 8.23 11.31 -1.52
CA PHE A 70 7.36 11.19 -0.35
C PHE A 70 6.17 10.29 -0.66
N LEU A 71 5.62 9.65 0.37
CA LEU A 71 4.42 8.80 0.25
C LEU A 71 3.24 9.62 -0.29
N LYS A 72 2.62 9.13 -1.38
CA LYS A 72 1.40 9.74 -1.95
C LYS A 72 0.18 8.89 -1.63
N LYS A 73 -0.93 9.52 -1.26
CA LYS A 73 -2.22 8.82 -1.08
C LYS A 73 -2.88 8.51 -2.41
N SER A 74 -2.73 9.38 -3.39
CA SER A 74 -3.24 9.19 -4.74
C SER A 74 -2.26 9.75 -5.76
N ILE A 75 -2.29 9.18 -6.96
CA ILE A 75 -1.56 9.67 -8.11
C ILE A 75 -2.41 9.57 -9.36
N LYS A 76 -2.16 10.45 -10.31
CA LYS A 76 -2.68 10.37 -11.68
C LYS A 76 -1.50 10.32 -12.63
N VAL A 77 -1.48 9.33 -13.49
CA VAL A 77 -0.41 9.12 -14.47
C VAL A 77 -1.01 8.87 -15.83
N LYS A 78 -0.45 9.51 -16.85
CA LYS A 78 -0.86 9.30 -18.24
C LYS A 78 -0.15 8.05 -18.77
N VAL A 79 -0.92 7.04 -19.16
CA VAL A 79 -0.40 5.77 -19.68
C VAL A 79 -1.12 5.41 -20.97
N LYS A 80 -0.35 5.10 -22.01
CA LYS A 80 -0.89 4.87 -23.36
C LYS A 80 -1.76 3.62 -23.45
N GLU A 81 -1.43 2.63 -22.62
CA GLU A 81 -2.02 1.31 -22.59
C GLU A 81 -2.73 1.10 -21.24
N GLU A 82 -3.81 0.32 -21.27
CA GLU A 82 -4.57 -0.05 -20.08
C GLU A 82 -3.71 -1.01 -19.23
N PRO A 83 -3.37 -0.64 -17.99
CA PRO A 83 -2.61 -1.54 -17.13
C PRO A 83 -3.46 -2.73 -16.71
N LYS A 84 -2.84 -3.90 -16.56
CA LYS A 84 -3.48 -5.13 -16.05
C LYS A 84 -2.96 -5.55 -14.68
N LYS A 85 -1.80 -5.04 -14.29
CA LYS A 85 -1.21 -5.31 -12.98
C LYS A 85 -0.50 -4.06 -12.46
N LEU A 86 -0.60 -3.85 -11.15
CA LEU A 86 0.14 -2.82 -10.40
C LEU A 86 0.96 -3.50 -9.33
N GLU A 87 2.26 -3.26 -9.35
CA GLU A 87 3.14 -3.55 -8.22
C GLU A 87 3.45 -2.24 -7.50
N PHE A 88 3.36 -2.25 -6.17
CA PHE A 88 3.63 -1.05 -5.39
C PHE A 88 4.27 -1.36 -4.04
N PHE A 89 4.88 -0.31 -3.50
CA PHE A 89 5.56 -0.33 -2.21
C PHE A 89 4.95 0.72 -1.29
N LEU A 90 4.59 0.29 -0.08
CA LEU A 90 3.95 1.15 0.92
C LEU A 90 4.92 1.98 1.75
N ARG A 91 6.23 1.69 1.67
CA ARG A 91 7.28 2.32 2.47
C ARG A 91 8.56 2.52 1.66
N LYS A 92 9.41 3.43 2.14
CA LYS A 92 10.74 3.74 1.58
C LYS A 92 11.69 2.53 1.63
N ILE A 93 11.59 1.72 2.69
CA ILE A 93 12.25 0.42 2.81
C ILE A 93 11.19 -0.63 2.47
N PRO A 94 11.32 -1.34 1.35
CA PRO A 94 10.32 -2.29 0.89
C PRO A 94 10.40 -3.56 1.75
N GLU A 95 9.57 -3.64 2.80
CA GLU A 95 9.37 -4.90 3.54
C GLU A 95 8.58 -5.91 2.70
N HIS A 96 7.63 -5.42 1.89
CA HIS A 96 6.75 -6.23 1.06
C HIS A 96 6.46 -5.55 -0.28
N ILE A 97 6.47 -6.34 -1.35
CA ILE A 97 5.89 -5.98 -2.64
C ILE A 97 4.41 -6.33 -2.57
N TYR A 98 3.56 -5.37 -2.90
CA TYR A 98 2.14 -5.61 -3.01
C TYR A 98 1.75 -5.61 -4.49
N VAL A 99 0.85 -6.50 -4.85
CA VAL A 99 0.39 -6.68 -6.23
C VAL A 99 -1.12 -6.56 -6.26
N LYS A 100 -1.63 -5.74 -7.17
CA LYS A 100 -3.05 -5.67 -7.52
C LYS A 100 -3.20 -6.06 -8.98
N ILE A 101 -4.03 -7.05 -9.25
CA ILE A 101 -4.41 -7.48 -10.60
C ILE A 101 -5.76 -6.82 -10.90
N PHE A 102 -5.90 -6.29 -12.11
CA PHE A 102 -7.13 -5.69 -12.60
C PHE A 102 -7.84 -6.72 -13.46
N GLU A 103 -8.94 -7.27 -12.94
CA GLU A 103 -9.86 -8.14 -13.69
C GLU A 103 -10.58 -7.36 -14.81
#